data_AF-A0A328VGB3-F1
#
_entry.id   AF-A0A328VGB3-F1
#
_cell.length_a   1.000
_cell.length_b   1.000
_cell.length_c   1.000
_cell.angle_alpha   90.00
_cell.angle_beta   90.00
_cell.angle_gamma   90.00
#
_symmetry.space_group_name_H-M   'P 1'
#
loop_
_entity.id
_entity.type
_entity.pdbx_description
1 polymer ?
#
loop_
_entity_poly.entity_id
_entity_poly.type
_entity_poly.pdbx_seq_one_letter_code
_entity_poly.pdbx_strand_id
1 'polypeptide(L)'
;MVSIHCPNKRSLPARAWLTRLRRLGWAMMLLLLAACTSTAQATAGTASNGPHQNQPGRPATSAVATPQSPQSLNCGSIHGVGSQGSSPRGENPLPAEACLLQAFLHCQPARLDYTRIEVDSGFIHHFRLELQQGHCLLSDATAIFIAPSPPRPAASYSCRAVTMERGRYRVVGCGAEGDILLPTRSASATSAES
;
A
#
# COMPACT_ATOMS: atom_id res chain seq x y z
N MET A 1 -37.11 -23.17 12.54
CA MET A 1 -35.98 -22.75 13.39
C MET A 1 -34.95 -23.87 13.34
N VAL A 2 -33.82 -23.65 12.68
CA VAL A 2 -32.77 -24.68 12.49
C VAL A 2 -31.59 -24.30 13.38
N SER A 3 -31.42 -25.01 14.49
CA SER A 3 -30.23 -24.89 15.35
C SER A 3 -29.07 -25.63 14.72
N ILE A 4 -28.05 -24.89 14.30
CA ILE A 4 -26.78 -25.45 13.84
C ILE A 4 -25.84 -25.53 15.04
N HIS A 5 -25.56 -26.75 15.49
CA HIS A 5 -24.60 -27.04 16.55
C HIS A 5 -23.19 -27.03 15.96
N CYS A 6 -22.37 -26.04 16.36
CA CYS A 6 -20.93 -26.04 16.04
C CYS A 6 -20.15 -26.89 17.05
N PRO A 7 -19.30 -27.83 16.62
CA PRO A 7 -18.49 -28.63 17.52
C PRO A 7 -17.35 -27.81 18.15
N ASN A 8 -17.16 -28.07 19.44
CA ASN A 8 -16.19 -27.49 20.36
C ASN A 8 -14.73 -27.76 19.89
N LYS A 9 -14.01 -26.71 19.47
CA LYS A 9 -12.57 -26.77 19.16
C LYS A 9 -11.76 -26.90 20.45
N ARG A 10 -11.29 -28.12 20.73
CA ARG A 10 -10.28 -28.38 21.76
C ARG A 10 -8.98 -27.65 21.39
N SER A 11 -8.51 -26.79 22.29
CA SER A 11 -7.22 -26.12 22.26
C SER A 11 -6.10 -27.13 22.57
N LEU A 12 -5.14 -27.26 21.65
CA LEU A 12 -3.88 -27.97 21.90
C LEU A 12 -2.79 -26.95 22.28
N PRO A 13 -1.94 -27.25 23.28
CA PRO A 13 -0.87 -26.34 23.71
C PRO A 13 0.30 -26.37 22.71
N ALA A 14 0.39 -25.34 21.86
CA ALA A 14 1.48 -25.15 20.90
C ALA A 14 2.75 -24.54 21.55
N ARG A 15 3.28 -25.18 22.60
CA ARG A 15 4.53 -24.77 23.26
C ARG A 15 5.45 -25.97 23.49
N ALA A 16 6.08 -26.49 22.43
CA ALA A 16 7.17 -27.48 22.61
C ALA A 16 8.14 -27.69 21.42
N TRP A 17 7.99 -27.04 20.26
CA TRP A 17 8.73 -27.44 19.04
C TRP A 17 9.81 -26.46 18.55
N LEU A 18 10.06 -25.34 19.23
CA LEU A 18 10.88 -24.25 18.68
C LEU A 18 12.37 -24.21 19.08
N THR A 19 12.89 -25.20 19.81
CA THR A 19 14.28 -25.12 20.31
C THR A 19 15.29 -26.09 19.68
N ARG A 20 14.90 -27.01 18.77
CA ARG A 20 15.85 -27.98 18.18
C ARG A 20 16.25 -27.78 16.72
N LEU A 21 15.66 -26.84 15.98
CA LEU A 21 16.01 -26.60 14.56
C LEU A 21 16.94 -25.40 14.32
N ARG A 22 17.38 -24.72 15.38
CA ARG A 22 18.13 -23.45 15.28
C ARG A 22 19.65 -23.60 15.10
N ARG A 23 20.19 -24.84 15.02
CA ARG A 23 21.65 -25.06 14.91
C ARG A 23 22.13 -25.73 13.62
N LEU A 24 21.25 -26.17 12.70
CA LEU A 24 21.69 -26.73 11.40
C LEU A 24 21.52 -25.79 10.20
N GLY A 25 20.72 -24.72 10.31
CA GLY A 25 20.42 -23.84 9.17
C GLY A 25 21.51 -22.82 8.79
N TRP A 26 22.49 -22.57 9.65
CA TRP A 26 23.52 -21.56 9.40
C TRP A 26 24.65 -22.05 8.47
N ALA A 27 24.84 -23.36 8.33
CA ALA A 27 25.88 -23.91 7.44
C ALA A 27 25.44 -23.98 5.96
N MET A 28 24.14 -23.91 5.65
CA MET A 28 23.62 -24.05 4.29
C MET A 28 23.28 -22.72 3.59
N MET A 29 23.60 -21.58 4.21
CA MET A 29 23.38 -20.24 3.63
C MET A 29 24.69 -19.54 3.19
N LEU A 30 25.83 -20.25 3.26
CA LEU A 30 27.14 -19.76 2.81
C LEU A 30 27.60 -20.32 1.45
N LEU A 31 26.80 -21.18 0.81
CA LEU A 31 27.20 -21.91 -0.42
C LEU A 31 26.47 -21.45 -1.70
N LEU A 32 25.74 -20.33 -1.67
CA LEU A 32 24.99 -19.80 -2.83
C LEU A 32 25.40 -18.38 -3.26
N LEU A 33 26.60 -17.91 -2.86
CA LEU A 33 27.23 -16.73 -3.46
C LEU A 33 28.15 -17.13 -4.64
N ALA A 34 27.55 -17.47 -5.78
CA ALA A 34 28.24 -17.43 -7.07
C ALA A 34 27.20 -17.38 -8.21
N ALA A 35 27.39 -16.44 -9.14
CA ALA A 35 26.54 -16.10 -10.30
C ALA A 35 25.32 -15.22 -9.92
N CYS A 36 25.12 -13.99 -10.41
CA CYS A 36 25.62 -13.31 -11.60
C CYS A 36 25.84 -11.82 -11.31
N THR A 37 27.03 -11.31 -11.61
CA THR A 37 27.32 -9.89 -11.77
C THR A 37 26.83 -9.46 -13.15
N SER A 38 25.65 -8.84 -13.23
CA SER A 38 25.19 -8.20 -14.45
C SER A 38 25.59 -6.72 -14.42
N THR A 39 26.56 -6.42 -15.28
CA THR A 39 27.12 -5.10 -15.59
C THR A 39 26.06 -4.09 -15.98
N ALA A 40 26.15 -2.90 -15.38
CA ALA A 40 25.41 -1.70 -15.75
C ALA A 40 25.76 -1.22 -17.16
N GLN A 41 24.75 -0.79 -17.93
CA GLN A 41 24.92 0.10 -19.07
C GLN A 41 24.14 1.38 -18.81
N ALA A 42 24.88 2.47 -18.60
CA ALA A 42 24.35 3.82 -18.56
C ALA A 42 24.22 4.33 -20.00
N THR A 43 23.00 4.54 -20.48
CA THR A 43 22.74 5.24 -21.73
C THR A 43 22.55 6.73 -21.44
N ALA A 44 23.57 7.52 -21.81
CA ALA A 44 23.48 8.98 -21.89
C ALA A 44 22.57 9.35 -23.06
N GLY A 45 21.40 9.93 -22.76
CA GLY A 45 20.49 10.50 -23.75
C GLY A 45 20.77 11.97 -23.97
N THR A 46 21.35 12.31 -25.12
CA THR A 46 21.64 13.66 -25.59
C THR A 46 20.35 14.45 -25.85
N ALA A 47 20.21 15.62 -25.24
CA ALA A 47 19.17 16.59 -25.56
C ALA A 47 19.47 17.27 -26.91
N SER A 48 18.52 17.19 -27.85
CA SER A 48 18.56 17.87 -29.15
C SER A 48 17.57 19.04 -29.15
N ASN A 49 18.09 20.26 -29.18
CA ASN A 49 17.33 21.49 -29.44
C ASN A 49 17.02 21.60 -30.94
N GLY A 50 15.74 21.62 -31.30
CA GLY A 50 15.26 21.85 -32.67
C GLY A 50 14.31 23.06 -32.75
N PRO A 51 14.44 23.94 -33.75
CA PRO A 51 13.72 25.22 -33.81
C PRO A 51 12.32 25.12 -34.44
N HIS A 52 11.49 26.09 -34.03
CA HIS A 52 10.25 26.58 -34.61
C HIS A 52 10.03 26.31 -36.11
N GLN A 53 8.89 25.70 -36.45
CA GLN A 53 8.29 25.81 -37.79
C GLN A 53 6.78 26.10 -37.67
N ASN A 54 6.37 27.20 -38.32
CA ASN A 54 4.99 27.62 -38.53
C ASN A 54 4.21 26.56 -39.34
N GLN A 55 2.98 26.24 -38.93
CA GLN A 55 2.08 25.41 -39.73
C GLN A 55 0.69 26.08 -39.87
N PRO A 56 0.28 26.44 -41.11
CA PRO A 56 -1.07 26.89 -41.42
C PRO A 56 -1.97 25.72 -41.87
N GLY A 57 -3.26 25.80 -41.52
CA GLY A 57 -4.34 25.00 -42.13
C GLY A 57 -4.82 23.81 -41.30
N ARG A 58 -5.83 24.02 -40.45
CA ARG A 58 -6.48 22.98 -39.64
C ARG A 58 -7.74 22.45 -40.35
N PRO A 59 -7.75 21.24 -40.92
CA PRO A 59 -8.99 20.57 -41.30
C PRO A 59 -9.78 20.19 -40.04
N ALA A 60 -11.10 20.38 -40.09
CA ALA A 60 -12.03 20.07 -39.00
C ALA A 60 -11.89 18.60 -38.58
N THR A 61 -11.27 18.39 -37.42
CA THR A 61 -11.00 17.07 -36.86
C THR A 61 -12.24 16.63 -36.10
N SER A 62 -12.91 15.57 -36.57
CA SER A 62 -13.93 14.86 -35.82
C SER A 62 -13.41 14.54 -34.43
N ALA A 63 -14.12 14.97 -33.40
CA ALA A 63 -13.75 14.73 -32.01
C ALA A 63 -13.69 13.22 -31.76
N VAL A 64 -12.48 12.66 -31.74
CA VAL A 64 -12.23 11.32 -31.24
C VAL A 64 -12.62 11.35 -29.77
N ALA A 65 -13.72 10.67 -29.42
CA ALA A 65 -14.14 10.52 -28.05
C ALA A 65 -13.00 9.83 -27.29
N THR A 66 -12.26 10.60 -26.49
CA THR A 66 -11.26 10.07 -25.59
C THR A 66 -11.96 9.09 -24.66
N PRO A 67 -11.51 7.83 -24.55
CA PRO A 67 -12.09 6.89 -23.61
C PRO A 67 -12.10 7.53 -22.23
N GLN A 68 -13.28 7.75 -21.67
CA GLN A 68 -13.39 8.23 -20.29
C GLN A 68 -12.77 7.15 -19.41
N SER A 69 -11.63 7.49 -18.80
CA SER A 69 -11.00 6.61 -17.81
C SER A 69 -12.05 6.24 -16.76
N PRO A 70 -12.15 4.97 -16.35
CA PRO A 70 -13.04 4.58 -15.28
C PRO A 70 -12.84 5.52 -14.08
N GLN A 71 -13.94 6.05 -13.55
CA GLN A 71 -13.87 6.93 -12.39
C GLN A 71 -13.32 6.12 -11.20
N SER A 72 -12.14 6.51 -10.71
CA SER A 72 -11.56 5.92 -9.50
C SER A 72 -12.38 6.34 -8.28
N LEU A 73 -12.81 5.38 -7.47
CA LEU A 73 -13.44 5.62 -6.17
C LEU A 73 -12.45 6.32 -5.24
N ASN A 74 -12.84 7.44 -4.64
CA ASN A 74 -12.01 8.10 -3.64
C ASN A 74 -12.39 7.59 -2.24
N CYS A 75 -11.52 6.80 -1.62
CA CYS A 75 -11.71 6.30 -0.26
C CYS A 75 -11.33 7.32 0.82
N GLY A 76 -10.86 8.51 0.43
CA GLY A 76 -10.53 9.60 1.32
C GLY A 76 -9.07 9.59 1.76
N SER A 77 -8.83 10.17 2.92
CA SER A 77 -7.50 10.30 3.51
C SER A 77 -7.53 9.86 4.97
N ILE A 78 -6.42 9.31 5.45
CA ILE A 78 -6.20 8.95 6.84
C ILE A 78 -4.94 9.66 7.30
N HIS A 79 -5.01 10.32 8.44
CA HIS A 79 -3.83 10.83 9.13
C HIS A 79 -3.49 9.89 10.29
N GLY A 80 -2.22 9.78 10.68
CA GLY A 80 -1.78 9.00 11.84
C GLY A 80 -0.57 9.68 12.49
N VAL A 81 -0.42 9.53 13.81
CA VAL A 81 0.63 10.22 14.57
C VAL A 81 1.47 9.25 15.40
N GLY A 82 2.78 9.22 15.22
CA GLY A 82 3.70 8.35 15.95
C GLY A 82 3.94 7.00 15.26
N SER A 83 4.03 5.92 16.04
CA SER A 83 4.33 4.56 15.53
C SER A 83 3.23 4.01 14.60
N GLN A 84 3.59 3.15 13.65
CA GLN A 84 2.61 2.57 12.69
C GLN A 84 1.37 1.99 13.41
N GLY A 85 0.17 2.31 12.93
CA GLY A 85 -1.11 1.86 13.49
C GLY A 85 -1.74 2.73 14.58
N SER A 86 -1.13 3.87 14.95
CA SER A 86 -1.71 4.82 15.91
C SER A 86 -2.76 5.73 15.26
N SER A 87 -3.94 5.80 15.88
CA SER A 87 -5.02 6.68 15.44
C SER A 87 -4.71 8.15 15.76
N PRO A 88 -5.02 9.09 14.84
CA PRO A 88 -5.10 10.50 15.18
C PRO A 88 -6.31 10.71 16.10
N ARG A 89 -6.24 11.75 16.94
CA ARG A 89 -7.32 12.07 17.87
C ARG A 89 -8.46 12.73 17.09
N GLY A 90 -9.64 12.10 17.09
CA GLY A 90 -10.88 12.71 16.59
C GLY A 90 -11.32 12.32 15.17
N GLU A 91 -10.49 11.59 14.41
CA GLU A 91 -10.87 11.05 13.11
C GLU A 91 -11.15 9.54 13.20
N ASN A 92 -12.21 9.08 12.54
CA ASN A 92 -12.51 7.65 12.45
C ASN A 92 -11.96 7.12 11.11
N PRO A 93 -10.85 6.38 11.10
CA PRO A 93 -10.25 5.88 9.86
C PRO A 93 -11.07 4.75 9.21
N LEU A 94 -11.96 4.11 9.97
CA LEU A 94 -12.69 2.92 9.54
C LEU A 94 -13.42 3.04 8.19
N PRO A 95 -14.10 4.15 7.84
CA PRO A 95 -14.79 4.26 6.56
C PRO A 95 -13.82 4.24 5.37
N ALA A 96 -12.66 4.88 5.50
CA ALA A 96 -11.65 4.97 4.46
C ALA A 96 -10.94 3.63 4.26
N GLU A 97 -10.61 2.95 5.37
CA GLU A 97 -10.02 1.60 5.35
C GLU A 97 -10.98 0.57 4.76
N ALA A 98 -12.24 0.58 5.20
CA ALA A 98 -13.29 -0.31 4.70
C ALA A 98 -13.56 -0.07 3.21
N CYS A 99 -13.54 1.18 2.75
CA CYS A 99 -13.65 1.53 1.34
C CYS A 99 -12.53 0.89 0.52
N LEU A 100 -11.27 1.02 0.94
CA LEU A 100 -10.14 0.44 0.22
C LEU A 100 -10.22 -1.08 0.17
N LEU A 101 -10.56 -1.73 1.29
CA LEU A 101 -10.73 -3.18 1.34
C LEU A 101 -11.85 -3.63 0.39
N GLN A 102 -13.00 -2.97 0.43
CA GLN A 102 -14.14 -3.30 -0.43
C GLN A 102 -13.80 -3.13 -1.90
N ALA A 103 -13.11 -2.03 -2.26
CA ALA A 103 -12.63 -1.80 -3.61
C ALA A 103 -11.66 -2.89 -4.07
N PHE A 104 -10.72 -3.32 -3.21
CA PHE A 104 -9.79 -4.41 -3.52
C PHE A 104 -10.54 -5.73 -3.76
N LEU A 105 -11.49 -6.09 -2.90
CA LEU A 105 -12.27 -7.32 -3.02
C LEU A 105 -13.12 -7.36 -4.30
N HIS A 106 -13.61 -6.21 -4.76
CA HIS A 106 -14.40 -6.09 -5.98
C HIS A 106 -13.60 -5.67 -7.21
N CYS A 107 -12.27 -5.58 -7.09
CA CYS A 107 -11.39 -5.15 -8.17
C CYS A 107 -11.81 -3.79 -8.79
N GLN A 108 -12.31 -2.89 -7.95
CA GLN A 108 -12.75 -1.57 -8.37
C GLN A 108 -11.60 -0.56 -8.25
N PRO A 109 -11.37 0.28 -9.28
CA PRO A 109 -10.39 1.34 -9.19
C PRO A 109 -10.68 2.25 -8.00
N ALA A 110 -9.70 2.46 -7.13
CA ALA A 110 -9.87 3.27 -5.93
C ALA A 110 -8.56 3.88 -5.46
N ARG A 111 -8.65 4.93 -4.64
CA ARG A 111 -7.51 5.63 -4.04
C ARG A 111 -7.72 5.89 -2.56
N LEU A 112 -6.67 5.70 -1.77
CA LEU A 112 -6.58 6.07 -0.36
C LEU A 112 -5.25 6.77 -0.10
N ASP A 113 -5.29 7.96 0.50
CA ASP A 113 -4.08 8.66 0.92
C ASP A 113 -3.87 8.46 2.44
N TYR A 114 -2.73 7.93 2.86
CA TYR A 114 -2.40 7.72 4.27
C TYR A 114 -1.16 8.53 4.66
N THR A 115 -1.31 9.48 5.57
CA THR A 115 -0.18 10.29 6.08
C THR A 115 0.16 9.87 7.51
N ARG A 116 1.40 9.47 7.73
CA ARG A 116 1.96 9.17 9.05
C ARG A 116 2.94 10.25 9.45
N ILE A 117 2.64 10.96 10.53
CA ILE A 117 3.44 12.06 11.06
C ILE A 117 4.21 11.56 12.28
N GLU A 118 5.53 11.72 12.28
CA GLU A 118 6.42 11.57 13.41
C GLU A 118 6.85 12.96 13.91
N VAL A 119 7.84 13.05 14.80
CA VAL A 119 8.21 14.34 15.43
C VAL A 119 8.71 15.35 14.40
N ASP A 120 9.72 14.96 13.61
CA ASP A 120 10.38 15.85 12.64
C ASP A 120 10.25 15.35 11.19
N SER A 121 9.61 14.20 11.00
CA SER A 121 9.49 13.51 9.72
C SER A 121 8.10 12.92 9.54
N GLY A 122 7.79 12.52 8.31
CA GLY A 122 6.62 11.72 8.06
C GLY A 122 6.65 11.04 6.71
N PHE A 123 5.68 10.16 6.53
CA PHE A 123 5.47 9.37 5.33
C PHE A 123 4.08 9.66 4.79
N ILE A 124 3.95 9.76 3.47
CA ILE A 124 2.69 9.88 2.76
C ILE A 124 2.62 8.68 1.82
N HIS A 125 1.69 7.78 2.07
CA HIS A 125 1.38 6.65 1.22
C HIS A 125 0.19 7.00 0.32
N HIS A 126 0.32 6.77 -0.98
CA HIS A 126 -0.74 6.96 -1.95
C HIS A 126 -1.12 5.60 -2.50
N PHE A 127 -2.07 4.94 -1.85
CA PHE A 127 -2.57 3.66 -2.32
C PHE A 127 -3.48 3.84 -3.52
N ARG A 128 -3.22 3.07 -4.58
CA ARG A 128 -4.04 3.04 -5.79
C ARG A 128 -4.37 1.61 -6.18
N LEU A 129 -5.65 1.38 -6.41
CA LEU A 129 -6.19 0.18 -7.02
C LEU A 129 -6.52 0.49 -8.47
N GLU A 130 -6.00 -0.32 -9.38
CA GLU A 130 -6.24 -0.21 -10.81
C GLU A 130 -6.66 -1.57 -11.36
N LEU A 131 -7.51 -1.55 -12.39
CA LEU A 131 -7.84 -2.74 -13.17
C LEU A 131 -6.85 -2.84 -14.33
N GLN A 132 -5.93 -3.80 -14.27
CA GLN A 132 -4.95 -4.04 -15.33
C GLN A 132 -5.13 -5.46 -15.87
N GLN A 133 -5.46 -5.56 -17.17
CA GLN A 133 -5.61 -6.85 -17.86
C GLN A 133 -6.58 -7.82 -17.17
N GLY A 134 -7.65 -7.30 -16.53
CA GLY A 134 -8.62 -8.12 -15.80
C GLY A 134 -8.21 -8.49 -14.37
N HIS A 135 -7.07 -8.01 -13.89
CA HIS A 135 -6.60 -8.20 -12.52
C HIS A 135 -6.56 -6.89 -11.74
N CYS A 136 -6.76 -6.97 -10.42
CA CYS A 136 -6.59 -5.82 -9.55
C CYS A 136 -5.12 -5.65 -9.20
N LEU A 137 -4.54 -4.51 -9.58
CA LEU A 137 -3.21 -4.11 -9.13
C LEU A 137 -3.36 -3.10 -7.99
N LEU A 138 -2.81 -3.45 -6.83
CA LEU A 138 -2.63 -2.51 -5.73
C LEU A 138 -1.20 -1.97 -5.76
N SER A 139 -1.07 -0.66 -5.77
CA SER A 139 0.22 0.03 -5.69
C SER A 139 0.22 1.03 -4.54
N ASP A 140 1.40 1.30 -4.01
CA ASP A 140 1.66 2.37 -3.04
C ASP A 140 2.73 3.28 -3.63
N ALA A 141 2.45 4.58 -3.71
CA ALA A 141 3.49 5.59 -3.94
C ALA A 141 3.80 6.30 -2.62
N THR A 142 4.98 6.05 -2.07
CA THR A 142 5.43 6.54 -0.77
C THR A 142 6.33 7.76 -0.93
N ALA A 143 5.93 8.89 -0.34
CA ALA A 143 6.75 10.09 -0.22
C ALA A 143 7.18 10.31 1.24
N ILE A 144 8.42 10.75 1.43
CA ILE A 144 8.96 11.09 2.75
C ILE A 144 9.12 12.60 2.83
N PHE A 145 8.74 13.20 3.96
CA PHE A 145 9.03 14.60 4.27
C PHE A 145 9.76 14.72 5.61
N ILE A 146 10.57 15.77 5.73
CA ILE A 146 11.29 16.14 6.96
C ILE A 146 11.05 17.62 7.17
N ALA A 147 10.39 18.01 8.25
CA ALA A 147 10.01 19.39 8.47
C ALA A 147 11.25 20.31 8.55
N PRO A 148 11.23 21.51 7.93
CA PRO A 148 10.13 22.12 7.16
C PRO A 148 10.17 21.82 5.65
N SER A 149 11.02 20.89 5.22
CA SER A 149 11.21 20.58 3.79
C SER A 149 9.98 19.89 3.20
N PRO A 150 9.63 20.17 1.93
CA PRO A 150 8.53 19.50 1.25
C PRO A 150 8.81 18.00 1.04
N PRO A 151 7.76 17.19 0.76
CA PRO A 151 7.94 15.78 0.43
C PRO A 151 8.86 15.58 -0.77
N ARG A 152 9.73 14.57 -0.67
CA ARG A 152 10.58 14.11 -1.77
C ARG A 152 9.76 13.36 -2.82
N PRO A 153 10.29 13.17 -4.05
CA PRO A 153 9.65 12.33 -5.06
C PRO A 153 9.29 10.95 -4.49
N ALA A 154 8.08 10.49 -4.80
CA ALA A 154 7.58 9.24 -4.26
C ALA A 154 8.27 8.03 -4.90
N ALA A 155 8.57 7.02 -4.09
CA ALA A 155 8.92 5.69 -4.58
C ALA A 155 7.64 4.87 -4.75
N SER A 156 7.51 4.14 -5.86
CA SER A 156 6.33 3.32 -6.14
C SER A 156 6.61 1.84 -5.90
N TYR A 157 5.70 1.18 -5.20
CA TYR A 157 5.76 -0.23 -4.87
C TYR A 157 4.46 -0.93 -5.28
N SER A 158 4.57 -2.16 -5.79
CA SER A 158 3.40 -3.04 -5.94
C SER A 158 3.15 -3.77 -4.62
N CYS A 159 1.91 -3.72 -4.15
CA CYS A 159 1.45 -4.44 -2.97
C CYS A 159 0.63 -5.66 -3.40
N ARG A 160 0.64 -6.71 -2.58
CA ARG A 160 -0.02 -7.97 -2.92
C ARG A 160 -1.50 -7.99 -2.54
N ALA A 161 -1.85 -7.46 -1.38
CA ALA A 161 -3.25 -7.51 -0.91
C ALA A 161 -3.57 -6.47 0.17
N VAL A 162 -4.86 -6.25 0.38
CA VAL A 162 -5.42 -5.62 1.60
C VAL A 162 -6.05 -6.72 2.44
N THR A 163 -5.72 -6.77 3.74
CA THR A 163 -6.23 -7.78 4.67
C THR A 163 -6.75 -7.12 5.95
N MET A 164 -7.71 -7.77 6.61
CA MET A 164 -8.17 -7.37 7.94
C MET A 164 -7.74 -8.43 8.97
N GLU A 165 -6.88 -8.05 9.91
CA GLU A 165 -6.38 -8.91 10.98
C GLU A 165 -6.68 -8.28 12.34
N ARG A 166 -7.45 -9.00 13.18
CA ARG A 166 -7.86 -8.54 14.52
C ARG A 166 -8.51 -7.15 14.53
N GLY A 167 -9.36 -6.89 13.53
CA GLY A 167 -10.04 -5.60 13.37
C GLY A 167 -9.13 -4.47 12.90
N ARG A 168 -7.94 -4.80 12.37
CA ARG A 168 -7.00 -3.82 11.81
C ARG A 168 -6.74 -4.10 10.34
N TYR A 169 -6.71 -3.03 9.56
CA TYR A 169 -6.44 -3.13 8.13
C TYR A 169 -4.94 -3.08 7.86
N ARG A 170 -4.48 -3.96 7.00
CA ARG A 170 -3.07 -4.12 6.67
C ARG A 170 -2.91 -4.31 5.16
N VAL A 171 -2.11 -3.46 4.55
CA VAL A 171 -1.65 -3.63 3.18
C VAL A 171 -0.38 -4.49 3.22
N VAL A 172 -0.35 -5.59 2.47
CA VAL A 172 0.70 -6.60 2.59
C VAL A 172 1.55 -6.72 1.33
N GLY A 173 2.84 -6.97 1.51
CA GLY A 173 3.80 -7.26 0.46
C GLY A 173 4.13 -6.07 -0.45
N CYS A 174 4.28 -4.85 0.09
CA CYS A 174 4.61 -3.63 -0.65
C CYS A 174 6.12 -3.50 -0.91
N GLY A 175 6.73 -4.50 -1.55
CA GLY A 175 8.15 -4.47 -1.90
C GLY A 175 9.08 -4.20 -0.71
N ALA A 176 9.87 -3.12 -0.79
CA ALA A 176 10.84 -2.75 0.25
C ALA A 176 10.21 -2.08 1.49
N GLU A 177 9.01 -1.50 1.37
CA GLU A 177 8.26 -0.97 2.52
C GLU A 177 7.74 -2.08 3.44
N GLY A 178 7.61 -3.30 2.91
CA GLY A 178 7.08 -4.43 3.63
C GLY A 178 5.56 -4.35 3.79
N ASP A 179 5.05 -4.58 4.99
CA ASP A 179 3.63 -4.54 5.26
C ASP A 179 3.26 -3.24 5.98
N ILE A 180 2.20 -2.58 5.54
CA ILE A 180 1.76 -1.28 6.05
C ILE A 180 0.49 -1.48 6.87
N LEU A 181 0.59 -1.24 8.18
CA LEU A 181 -0.56 -1.24 9.08
C LEU A 181 -1.27 0.11 9.05
N LEU A 182 -2.54 0.12 8.66
CA LEU A 182 -3.36 1.32 8.67
C LEU A 182 -3.80 1.66 10.11
N PRO A 183 -3.95 2.95 10.46
CA PRO A 183 -4.39 3.37 11.79
C PRO A 183 -5.76 2.81 12.13
N THR A 184 -5.87 2.09 13.23
CA THR A 184 -7.18 1.73 13.78
C THR A 184 -7.57 2.68 14.88
N ARG A 185 -8.88 2.91 15.03
CA ARG A 185 -9.45 3.64 16.17
C ARG A 185 -8.83 3.12 17.47
N SER A 186 -8.23 4.01 18.26
CA SER A 186 -7.66 3.65 19.55
C SER A 186 -8.77 3.03 20.41
N ALA A 187 -8.61 1.79 20.86
CA ALA A 187 -9.59 1.08 21.69
C ALA A 187 -9.85 1.74 23.06
N SER A 188 -9.18 2.85 23.35
CA SER A 188 -9.22 3.58 24.62
C SER A 188 -10.46 4.49 24.81
N ALA A 189 -11.46 4.44 23.93
CA ALA A 189 -12.66 5.28 24.05
C ALA A 189 -13.92 4.54 24.55
N THR A 190 -13.84 3.25 24.88
CA THR A 190 -15.04 2.44 25.18
C THR A 190 -14.99 1.77 26.56
N SER A 191 -14.11 2.22 27.48
CA SER A 191 -13.96 1.62 28.82
C SER A 191 -14.30 2.57 30.00
N ALA A 192 -14.91 3.73 29.76
CA ALA A 192 -15.20 4.71 30.81
C ALA A 192 -16.70 5.01 31.00
N GLU A 193 -17.60 4.06 30.70
CA GLU A 193 -19.01 4.20 31.05
C GLU A 193 -19.59 2.81 31.43
N SER A 194 -19.38 2.42 32.69
CA SER A 194 -20.17 1.41 33.41
C SER A 194 -20.13 1.73 34.90
#